data_AF-A0A336N765-F1
#
_entry.id   AF-A0A336N765-F1
#
_cell.length_a   1.000
_cell.length_b   1.000
_cell.length_c   1.000
_cell.angle_alpha   90.00
_cell.angle_beta   90.00
_cell.angle_gamma   90.00
#
_symmetry.space_group_name_H-M   'P 1'
#
loop_
_entity.id
_entity.type
_entity.pdbx_description
1 polymer ?
#
loop_
_entity_poly.entity_id
_entity_poly.type
_entity_poly.pdbx_seq_one_letter_code
_entity_poly.pdbx_strand_id
1 'polypeptide(L)'
;MYIKDSAVKLANLFLTEYIDNTIFLDKSKTRGNDPFVEVFYKYFNINSTLNKIKDFKGEDINYDINFDKSEFCFSNNRDSTVTDIWFNQKDAGKLTSVMEKTQPGGWTLSSSGLLVGANLMVNTNKDALPSKIRTNTQRIILVLSDGVDTALPTLTGELLDAGMCPKIREKLDSLQDKNYRQLPTKIAFVIFGYRQSAAQKASWERCVGKGNYFIADNEEQLLKAFKQIIGFEEEVGRSSSVTPKLFK
;
A
#
# COMPACT_ATOMS: atom_id res chain seq x y z
N MET A 1 -7.31 8.46 -2.63
CA MET A 1 -8.19 8.79 -1.47
C MET A 1 -9.32 9.67 -1.98
N TYR A 2 -10.54 9.58 -1.45
CA TYR A 2 -11.67 10.40 -1.91
C TYR A 2 -11.97 11.56 -0.97
N ILE A 3 -12.18 12.73 -1.57
CA ILE A 3 -12.57 13.98 -0.91
C ILE A 3 -13.83 14.47 -1.65
N LYS A 4 -14.92 14.75 -0.93
CA LYS A 4 -16.25 15.06 -1.51
C LYS A 4 -16.43 16.55 -1.82
N ASP A 5 -17.05 16.88 -2.97
CA ASP A 5 -17.55 18.24 -3.35
C ASP A 5 -16.56 19.39 -3.12
N SER A 6 -15.29 19.13 -3.41
CA SER A 6 -14.22 19.88 -2.76
C SER A 6 -13.55 20.93 -3.64
N ALA A 7 -13.67 20.94 -4.97
CA ALA A 7 -13.03 22.00 -5.76
C ALA A 7 -13.61 23.40 -5.45
N VAL A 8 -14.94 23.56 -5.47
CA VAL A 8 -15.61 24.85 -5.20
C VAL A 8 -15.58 25.20 -3.70
N LYS A 9 -15.67 24.21 -2.82
CA LYS A 9 -15.69 24.44 -1.36
C LYS A 9 -14.29 24.65 -0.77
N LEU A 10 -13.27 23.95 -1.26
CA LEU A 10 -11.88 24.24 -0.92
C LEU A 10 -11.48 25.59 -1.49
N ALA A 11 -11.79 25.89 -2.75
CA ALA A 11 -11.53 27.22 -3.33
C ALA A 11 -12.17 28.35 -2.51
N ASN A 12 -13.42 28.19 -2.07
CA ASN A 12 -14.07 29.18 -1.20
C ASN A 12 -13.42 29.32 0.18
N LEU A 13 -12.96 28.23 0.80
CA LEU A 13 -12.21 28.28 2.08
C LEU A 13 -10.85 28.94 1.92
N PHE A 14 -10.10 28.62 0.86
CA PHE A 14 -8.82 29.25 0.56
C PHE A 14 -8.99 30.75 0.23
N LEU A 15 -10.06 31.13 -0.48
CA LEU A 15 -10.38 32.53 -0.79
C LEU A 15 -10.87 33.34 0.42
N THR A 16 -11.45 32.70 1.45
CA THR A 16 -11.96 33.41 2.64
C THR A 16 -10.98 33.45 3.81
N GLU A 17 -10.02 32.52 3.91
CA GLU A 17 -9.04 32.51 5.01
C GLU A 17 -7.61 32.91 4.62
N TYR A 18 -7.22 32.95 3.34
CA TYR A 18 -5.85 33.36 2.95
C TYR A 18 -5.83 34.05 1.57
N ILE A 19 -5.75 35.39 1.57
CA ILE A 19 -5.20 36.12 0.41
C ILE A 19 -3.68 35.95 0.45
N ASP A 20 -3.21 34.74 0.15
CA ASP A 20 -1.92 34.51 -0.49
C ASP A 20 -1.92 33.07 -1.01
N ASN A 21 -1.72 32.88 -2.32
CA ASN A 21 -1.85 31.60 -3.03
C ASN A 21 -0.67 30.64 -2.75
N THR A 22 -0.18 30.62 -1.53
CA THR A 22 0.88 29.74 -1.07
C THR A 22 0.47 29.19 0.27
N ILE A 23 0.18 27.89 0.35
CA ILE A 23 0.04 27.19 1.63
C ILE A 23 1.42 27.23 2.29
N PHE A 24 1.71 28.28 3.06
CA PHE A 24 2.91 28.35 3.88
C PHE A 24 2.69 27.48 5.11
N LEU A 25 3.15 26.25 5.01
CA LEU A 25 3.28 25.34 6.14
C LEU A 25 4.40 25.88 7.04
N ASP A 26 3.99 26.46 8.16
CA ASP A 26 4.90 26.88 9.22
C ASP A 26 5.51 25.64 9.88
N LYS A 27 6.80 25.37 9.60
CA LYS A 27 7.58 24.27 10.16
C LYS A 27 7.66 24.31 11.70
N SER A 28 7.27 25.41 12.35
CA SER A 28 7.36 25.60 13.81
C SER A 28 6.08 25.29 14.59
N LYS A 29 4.92 25.10 13.94
CA LYS A 29 3.65 24.86 14.66
C LYS A 29 3.43 23.37 14.93
N THR A 30 3.46 23.02 16.21
CA THR A 30 3.16 21.69 16.75
C THR A 30 1.70 21.29 16.54
N ARG A 31 1.48 20.21 15.75
CA ARG A 31 0.58 19.03 15.92
C ARG A 31 -0.89 19.16 16.41
N GLY A 32 -1.42 20.34 16.73
CA GLY A 32 -2.79 20.49 17.23
C GLY A 32 -3.75 21.31 16.35
N ASN A 33 -3.23 22.28 15.60
CA ASN A 33 -4.02 23.23 14.80
C ASN A 33 -3.36 23.44 13.42
N ASP A 34 -3.08 22.36 12.69
CA ASP A 34 -2.69 22.49 11.29
C ASP A 34 -3.97 22.65 10.44
N PRO A 35 -4.20 23.83 9.82
CA PRO A 35 -5.38 24.05 8.97
C PRO A 35 -5.50 23.02 7.85
N PHE A 36 -4.37 22.45 7.38
CA PHE A 36 -4.39 21.36 6.40
C PHE A 36 -5.08 20.11 6.96
N VAL A 37 -4.76 19.73 8.19
CA VAL A 37 -5.34 18.54 8.84
C VAL A 37 -6.84 18.75 9.06
N GLU A 38 -7.25 19.92 9.57
CA GLU A 38 -8.66 20.24 9.78
C GLU A 38 -9.45 20.20 8.47
N VAL A 39 -8.95 20.87 7.43
CA VAL A 39 -9.59 20.87 6.11
C VAL A 39 -9.62 19.48 5.50
N PHE A 40 -8.54 18.70 5.62
CA PHE A 40 -8.51 17.32 5.16
C PHE A 40 -9.63 16.51 5.82
N TYR A 41 -9.68 16.48 7.14
CA TYR A 41 -10.68 15.69 7.87
C TYR A 41 -12.12 16.18 7.65
N LYS A 42 -12.33 17.47 7.37
CA LYS A 42 -13.65 18.04 7.03
C LYS A 42 -14.24 17.45 5.74
N TYR A 43 -13.41 17.12 4.77
CA TYR A 43 -13.87 16.65 3.45
C TYR A 43 -13.52 15.20 3.13
N PHE A 44 -12.57 14.63 3.87
CA PHE A 44 -12.20 13.24 3.75
C PHE A 44 -13.35 12.34 4.20
N ASN A 45 -13.61 11.30 3.42
CA ASN A 45 -14.63 10.32 3.76
C ASN A 45 -14.05 8.91 3.68
N ILE A 46 -13.97 8.25 4.84
CA ILE A 46 -13.49 6.88 4.98
C ILE A 46 -14.29 5.93 4.09
N ASN A 47 -15.62 5.90 4.23
CA ASN A 47 -16.47 4.95 3.52
C ASN A 47 -16.39 5.12 1.99
N SER A 48 -16.40 6.36 1.50
CA SER A 48 -16.24 6.64 0.07
C SER A 48 -14.85 6.25 -0.44
N THR A 49 -13.79 6.51 0.35
CA THR A 49 -12.42 6.06 0.02
C THR A 49 -12.36 4.55 -0.08
N LEU A 50 -12.93 3.83 0.88
CA LEU A 50 -12.98 2.37 0.88
C LEU A 50 -13.83 1.82 -0.28
N ASN A 51 -14.95 2.46 -0.59
CA ASN A 51 -15.81 2.04 -1.69
C ASN A 51 -15.16 2.20 -3.06
N LYS A 52 -14.22 3.15 -3.24
CA LYS A 52 -13.45 3.30 -4.49
C LYS A 52 -12.49 2.15 -4.77
N ILE A 53 -12.15 1.31 -3.78
CA ILE A 53 -11.26 0.14 -3.99
C ILE A 53 -11.85 -0.81 -5.06
N LYS A 54 -13.18 -0.93 -5.12
CA LYS A 54 -13.84 -1.77 -6.13
C LYS A 54 -13.56 -1.31 -7.56
N ASP A 55 -13.30 -0.01 -7.74
CA ASP A 55 -13.08 0.66 -9.01
C ASP A 55 -11.60 0.66 -9.43
N PHE A 56 -10.70 0.03 -8.65
CA PHE A 56 -9.30 -0.13 -9.02
C PHE A 56 -9.13 -0.88 -10.34
N LYS A 57 -8.20 -0.41 -11.16
CA LYS A 57 -7.97 -0.85 -12.55
C LYS A 57 -6.50 -1.14 -12.86
N GLY A 58 -5.57 -0.86 -11.94
CA GLY A 58 -4.14 -1.02 -12.23
C GLY A 58 -3.53 0.10 -13.06
N GLU A 59 -4.23 1.23 -13.15
CA GLU A 59 -3.84 2.47 -13.83
C GLU A 59 -4.04 3.66 -12.90
N ASP A 60 -3.46 4.81 -13.26
CA ASP A 60 -3.64 6.04 -12.51
C ASP A 60 -5.11 6.45 -12.47
N ILE A 61 -5.59 6.79 -11.28
CA ILE A 61 -6.95 7.26 -11.07
C ILE A 61 -6.93 8.77 -11.12
N ASN A 62 -7.63 9.36 -12.09
CA ASN A 62 -7.82 10.80 -12.12
C ASN A 62 -8.81 11.21 -11.01
N TYR A 63 -8.36 12.11 -10.13
CA TYR A 63 -9.19 12.68 -9.07
C TYR A 63 -9.54 14.12 -9.42
N ASP A 64 -10.72 14.57 -9.00
CA ASP A 64 -11.17 15.96 -9.20
C ASP A 64 -10.24 16.99 -8.54
N ILE A 65 -9.45 16.53 -7.55
CA ILE A 65 -8.39 17.30 -6.89
C ILE A 65 -7.12 16.49 -6.92
N ASN A 66 -6.08 17.10 -7.47
CA ASN A 66 -4.72 16.59 -7.41
C ASN A 66 -3.91 17.49 -6.47
N PHE A 67 -3.13 16.85 -5.61
CA PHE A 67 -2.12 17.55 -4.82
C PHE A 67 -0.79 17.38 -5.53
N ASP A 68 -0.08 18.46 -5.75
CA ASP A 68 1.30 18.37 -6.24
C ASP A 68 2.15 17.55 -5.28
N LYS A 69 3.14 16.84 -5.83
CA LYS A 69 4.17 16.16 -5.04
C LYS A 69 4.97 17.22 -4.27
N SER A 70 4.48 17.56 -3.08
CA SER A 70 5.02 18.64 -2.25
C SER A 70 6.36 18.24 -1.63
N GLU A 71 7.13 19.23 -1.21
CA GLU A 71 8.32 19.03 -0.36
C GLU A 71 7.99 18.25 0.92
N PHE A 72 6.75 18.32 1.40
CA PHE A 72 6.34 17.64 2.62
C PHE A 72 6.23 16.14 2.42
N CYS A 73 5.75 15.67 1.26
CA CYS A 73 5.61 14.23 0.99
C CYS A 73 6.90 13.59 0.47
N PHE A 74 7.68 14.30 -0.35
CA PHE A 74 8.85 13.71 -1.02
C PHE A 74 10.16 14.45 -0.74
N SER A 75 10.17 15.55 0.02
CA SER A 75 11.36 16.36 0.29
C SER A 75 12.11 16.68 -1.02
N ASN A 76 13.38 16.27 -1.13
CA ASN A 76 14.23 16.44 -2.31
C ASN A 76 13.99 15.39 -3.41
N ASN A 77 13.09 14.41 -3.19
CA ASN A 77 12.84 13.28 -4.09
C ASN A 77 11.62 13.49 -4.99
N ARG A 78 11.36 14.74 -5.44
CA ARG A 78 10.16 15.07 -6.22
C ARG A 78 10.10 14.35 -7.58
N ASP A 79 11.27 14.06 -8.15
CA ASP A 79 11.43 13.31 -9.40
C ASP A 79 11.45 11.79 -9.20
N SER A 80 11.36 11.31 -7.94
CA SER A 80 11.33 9.89 -7.65
C SER A 80 9.98 9.29 -8.03
N THR A 81 10.02 8.31 -8.93
CA THR A 81 8.86 7.59 -9.47
C THR A 81 8.83 6.16 -8.94
N VAL A 82 8.93 5.95 -7.63
CA VAL A 82 8.87 4.58 -7.06
C VAL A 82 7.43 4.04 -7.03
N THR A 83 6.80 4.01 -8.19
CA THR A 83 5.60 3.23 -8.54
C THR A 83 5.93 2.28 -9.70
N ASP A 84 7.21 1.97 -9.90
CA ASP A 84 7.65 1.01 -10.90
C ASP A 84 7.05 -0.37 -10.60
N ILE A 85 6.43 -0.96 -11.62
CA ILE A 85 5.82 -2.28 -11.55
C ILE A 85 6.40 -3.19 -12.61
N TRP A 86 6.22 -4.50 -12.41
CA TRP A 86 6.69 -5.58 -13.28
C TRP A 86 8.20 -5.70 -13.39
N PHE A 87 8.82 -6.19 -12.32
CA PHE A 87 10.13 -6.81 -12.39
C PHE A 87 9.95 -8.30 -12.67
N ASN A 88 10.70 -8.84 -13.63
CA ASN A 88 10.87 -10.27 -13.80
C ASN A 88 12.28 -10.71 -13.38
N GLN A 89 12.58 -12.00 -13.47
CA GLN A 89 13.89 -12.55 -13.06
C GLN A 89 15.09 -11.86 -13.74
N LYS A 90 14.93 -11.42 -15.00
CA LYS A 90 15.97 -10.72 -15.76
C LYS A 90 16.16 -9.27 -15.31
N ASP A 91 15.18 -8.70 -14.61
CA ASP A 91 15.20 -7.32 -14.14
C ASP A 91 15.78 -7.19 -12.72
N ALA A 92 16.39 -8.24 -12.16
CA ALA A 92 16.95 -8.22 -10.81
C ALA A 92 17.89 -7.03 -10.58
N GLY A 93 18.78 -6.75 -11.54
CA GLY A 93 19.67 -5.58 -11.47
C GLY A 93 18.92 -4.25 -11.49
N LYS A 94 17.83 -4.14 -12.26
CA LYS A 94 16.96 -2.95 -12.29
C LYS A 94 16.26 -2.77 -10.95
N LEU A 95 15.73 -3.85 -10.36
CA LEU A 95 15.11 -3.83 -9.05
C LEU A 95 16.11 -3.33 -7.99
N THR A 96 17.33 -3.89 -7.96
CA THR A 96 18.40 -3.42 -7.06
C THR A 96 18.66 -1.93 -7.24
N SER A 97 18.82 -1.46 -8.49
CA SER A 97 19.05 -0.04 -8.76
C SER A 97 17.90 0.87 -8.32
N VAL A 98 16.64 0.42 -8.42
CA VAL A 98 15.48 1.17 -7.92
C VAL A 98 15.51 1.25 -6.40
N MET A 99 15.81 0.13 -5.72
CA MET A 99 15.89 0.08 -4.27
C MET A 99 17.03 0.94 -3.73
N GLU A 100 18.22 0.90 -4.33
CA GLU A 100 19.40 1.70 -3.94
C GLU A 100 19.19 3.22 -4.11
N LYS A 101 18.39 3.62 -5.10
CA LYS A 101 18.06 5.03 -5.35
C LYS A 101 16.93 5.55 -4.46
N THR A 102 16.20 4.66 -3.79
CA THR A 102 15.09 5.06 -2.94
C THR A 102 15.64 5.65 -1.63
N GLN A 103 15.54 6.97 -1.50
CA GLN A 103 15.94 7.67 -0.28
C GLN A 103 14.72 7.97 0.60
N PRO A 104 14.77 7.68 1.92
CA PRO A 104 13.71 8.09 2.82
C PRO A 104 13.65 9.62 2.88
N GLY A 105 12.45 10.19 2.87
CA GLY A 105 12.25 11.63 2.98
C GLY A 105 10.78 11.99 3.01
N GLY A 106 10.46 13.13 3.64
CA GLY A 106 9.10 13.62 3.76
C GLY A 106 8.27 12.96 4.87
N TRP A 107 6.97 13.17 4.81
CA TRP A 107 5.98 12.66 5.74
C TRP A 107 5.47 11.29 5.32
N THR A 108 5.13 10.47 6.31
CA THR A 108 4.63 9.10 6.11
C THR A 108 3.12 9.06 6.24
N LEU A 109 2.48 8.39 5.29
CA LEU A 109 1.08 7.98 5.32
C LEU A 109 0.95 6.59 4.71
N SER A 110 1.10 5.56 5.53
CA SER A 110 1.24 4.16 5.09
C SER A 110 0.02 3.65 4.32
N SER A 111 -1.19 4.09 4.70
CA SER A 111 -2.43 3.76 3.99
C SER A 111 -2.43 4.23 2.52
N SER A 112 -1.76 5.34 2.20
CA SER A 112 -1.67 5.82 0.82
C SER A 112 -0.87 4.87 -0.06
N GLY A 113 0.31 4.43 0.41
CA GLY A 113 1.13 3.44 -0.27
C GLY A 113 0.41 2.09 -0.43
N LEU A 114 -0.30 1.64 0.60
CA LEU A 114 -1.10 0.41 0.53
C LEU A 114 -2.23 0.50 -0.52
N LEU A 115 -2.94 1.62 -0.60
CA LEU A 115 -3.99 1.83 -1.61
C LEU A 115 -3.41 1.90 -3.04
N VAL A 116 -2.30 2.61 -3.23
CA VAL A 116 -1.61 2.70 -4.53
C VAL A 116 -1.10 1.31 -4.96
N GLY A 117 -0.39 0.62 -4.07
CA GLY A 117 0.10 -0.75 -4.33
C GLY A 117 -1.04 -1.72 -4.63
N ALA A 118 -2.15 -1.65 -3.89
CA ALA A 118 -3.32 -2.47 -4.15
C ALA A 118 -3.97 -2.17 -5.53
N ASN A 119 -4.05 -0.91 -5.94
CA ASN A 119 -4.54 -0.56 -7.27
C ASN A 119 -3.61 -1.14 -8.34
N LEU A 120 -2.30 -0.93 -8.23
CA LEU A 120 -1.30 -1.44 -9.17
C LEU A 120 -1.34 -2.97 -9.30
N MET A 121 -1.59 -3.69 -8.20
CA MET A 121 -1.73 -5.16 -8.18
C MET A 121 -2.96 -5.71 -8.93
N VAL A 122 -3.89 -4.84 -9.33
CA VAL A 122 -4.98 -5.21 -10.25
C VAL A 122 -4.45 -5.46 -11.65
N ASN A 123 -3.35 -4.80 -12.03
CA ASN A 123 -2.71 -5.02 -13.32
C ASN A 123 -2.31 -6.50 -13.44
N THR A 124 -2.49 -7.08 -14.62
CA THR A 124 -2.17 -8.48 -14.90
C THR A 124 -1.04 -8.58 -15.91
N ASN A 125 0.00 -9.32 -15.56
CA ASN A 125 1.02 -9.71 -16.53
C ASN A 125 0.41 -10.66 -17.57
N LYS A 126 0.37 -10.22 -18.84
CA LYS A 126 -0.20 -10.98 -19.96
C LYS A 126 0.52 -12.32 -20.21
N ASP A 127 1.76 -12.48 -19.74
CA ASP A 127 2.53 -13.72 -19.87
C ASP A 127 2.26 -14.71 -18.74
N ALA A 128 1.67 -14.25 -17.64
CA ALA A 128 1.33 -15.06 -16.47
C ALA A 128 -0.18 -15.27 -16.30
N LEU A 129 -0.95 -15.17 -17.38
CA LEU A 129 -2.40 -15.42 -17.35
C LEU A 129 -2.70 -16.87 -16.94
N PRO A 130 -3.76 -17.14 -16.15
CA PRO A 130 -4.08 -18.49 -15.71
C PRO A 130 -4.24 -19.51 -16.84
N SER A 131 -4.76 -19.09 -17.99
CA SER A 131 -4.87 -19.94 -19.18
C SER A 131 -3.52 -20.37 -19.77
N LYS A 132 -2.45 -19.60 -19.57
CA LYS A 132 -1.10 -19.90 -20.05
C LYS A 132 -0.32 -20.79 -19.08
N ILE A 133 -0.36 -20.47 -17.78
CA ILE A 133 0.42 -21.16 -16.74
C ILE A 133 -0.37 -22.21 -15.97
N ARG A 134 -1.65 -22.40 -16.29
CA ARG A 134 -2.58 -23.38 -15.70
C ARG A 134 -2.76 -23.26 -14.18
N THR A 135 -2.65 -22.04 -13.64
CA THR A 135 -2.88 -21.72 -12.23
C THR A 135 -3.19 -20.23 -12.05
N ASN A 136 -3.84 -19.87 -10.95
CA ASN A 136 -4.04 -18.47 -10.59
C ASN A 136 -2.72 -17.80 -10.17
N THR A 137 -2.65 -16.48 -10.28
CA THR A 137 -1.53 -15.68 -9.77
C THR A 137 -1.72 -15.44 -8.28
N GLN A 138 -0.76 -15.89 -7.46
CA GLN A 138 -0.72 -15.52 -6.04
C GLN A 138 -0.33 -14.04 -5.91
N ARG A 139 -1.22 -13.22 -5.38
CA ARG A 139 -0.95 -11.80 -5.09
C ARG A 139 -0.52 -11.66 -3.64
N ILE A 140 0.60 -10.96 -3.43
CA ILE A 140 1.19 -10.70 -2.12
C ILE A 140 1.52 -9.22 -2.05
N ILE A 141 0.97 -8.52 -1.07
CA ILE A 141 1.35 -7.14 -0.73
C ILE A 141 2.18 -7.20 0.54
N LEU A 142 3.38 -6.65 0.46
CA LEU A 142 4.29 -6.51 1.59
C LEU A 142 4.44 -5.03 1.95
N VAL A 143 4.04 -4.67 3.17
CA VAL A 143 4.25 -3.33 3.71
C VAL A 143 5.45 -3.37 4.65
N LEU A 144 6.49 -2.63 4.29
CA LEU A 144 7.69 -2.43 5.08
C LEU A 144 7.62 -1.02 5.67
N SER A 145 7.45 -0.90 6.99
CA SER A 145 7.35 0.41 7.64
C SER A 145 7.60 0.31 9.15
N ASP A 146 8.11 1.38 9.76
CA ASP A 146 8.05 1.55 11.22
C ASP A 146 6.59 1.77 11.72
N GLY A 147 5.67 2.04 10.80
CA GLY A 147 4.24 2.30 10.95
C GLY A 147 3.91 3.50 11.81
N VAL A 148 4.77 4.52 11.78
CA VAL A 148 4.48 5.83 12.34
C VAL A 148 4.12 6.78 11.20
N ASP A 149 2.83 7.06 11.06
CA ASP A 149 2.38 8.12 10.15
C ASP A 149 2.64 9.50 10.77
N THR A 150 3.23 10.40 9.98
CA THR A 150 3.57 11.75 10.41
C THR A 150 2.70 12.82 9.79
N ALA A 151 2.11 12.57 8.61
CA ALA A 151 1.19 13.51 7.95
C ALA A 151 -0.18 13.56 8.66
N LEU A 152 -0.78 12.39 8.87
CA LEU A 152 -2.12 12.21 9.44
C LEU A 152 -2.07 11.01 10.40
N PRO A 153 -1.61 11.21 11.65
CA PRO A 153 -1.13 10.11 12.51
C PRO A 153 -2.15 9.00 12.83
N THR A 154 -3.45 9.30 12.77
CA THR A 154 -4.52 8.34 13.06
C THR A 154 -5.14 7.72 11.81
N LEU A 155 -4.96 8.34 10.64
CA LEU A 155 -5.73 8.01 9.44
C LEU A 155 -5.51 6.58 8.94
N THR A 156 -4.27 6.07 8.97
CA THR A 156 -4.05 4.67 8.58
C THR A 156 -4.79 3.73 9.52
N GLY A 157 -4.71 3.93 10.84
CA GLY A 157 -5.45 3.12 11.81
C GLY A 157 -6.96 3.14 11.54
N GLU A 158 -7.53 4.32 11.32
CA GLU A 158 -8.95 4.51 10.99
C GLU A 158 -9.37 3.76 9.72
N LEU A 159 -8.57 3.80 8.66
CA LEU A 159 -8.84 3.08 7.41
C LEU A 159 -8.73 1.57 7.57
N LEU A 160 -7.70 1.10 8.28
CA LEU A 160 -7.50 -0.33 8.56
C LEU A 160 -8.68 -0.87 9.37
N ASP A 161 -9.09 -0.17 10.42
CA ASP A 161 -10.19 -0.55 11.30
C ASP A 161 -11.56 -0.47 10.62
N ALA A 162 -11.73 0.45 9.66
CA ALA A 162 -12.92 0.54 8.83
C ALA A 162 -12.99 -0.53 7.71
N GLY A 163 -12.01 -1.43 7.60
CA GLY A 163 -12.08 -2.59 6.70
C GLY A 163 -11.38 -2.39 5.36
N MET A 164 -10.33 -1.57 5.28
CA MET A 164 -9.52 -1.40 4.08
C MET A 164 -8.93 -2.72 3.56
N CYS A 165 -8.31 -3.53 4.42
CA CYS A 165 -7.61 -4.74 3.99
C CYS A 165 -8.54 -5.86 3.50
N PRO A 166 -9.70 -6.13 4.12
CA PRO A 166 -10.72 -7.01 3.55
C PRO A 166 -11.16 -6.59 2.14
N LYS A 167 -11.42 -5.29 1.91
CA LYS A 167 -11.83 -4.77 0.58
C LYS A 167 -10.73 -4.90 -0.47
N ILE A 168 -9.46 -4.68 -0.08
CA ILE A 168 -8.31 -4.93 -0.96
C ILE A 168 -8.26 -6.40 -1.35
N ARG A 169 -8.37 -7.33 -0.38
CA ARG A 169 -8.36 -8.77 -0.67
C ARG A 169 -9.51 -9.17 -1.58
N GLU A 170 -10.73 -8.72 -1.30
CA GLU A 170 -11.91 -8.99 -2.13
C GLU A 170 -11.69 -8.55 -3.58
N LYS A 171 -11.18 -7.33 -3.80
CA LYS A 171 -10.89 -6.80 -5.14
C LYS A 171 -9.81 -7.60 -5.87
N LEU A 172 -8.74 -7.99 -5.18
CA LEU A 172 -7.64 -8.72 -5.80
C LEU A 172 -7.99 -10.20 -6.03
N ASP A 173 -8.81 -10.79 -5.16
CA ASP A 173 -9.30 -12.16 -5.30
C ASP A 173 -10.37 -12.28 -6.37
N SER A 174 -11.09 -11.21 -6.70
CA SER A 174 -12.04 -11.21 -7.83
C SER A 174 -11.35 -11.37 -9.19
N LEU A 175 -10.02 -11.23 -9.26
CA LEU A 175 -9.23 -11.40 -10.50
C LEU A 175 -8.86 -12.87 -10.77
N GLN A 176 -9.23 -13.78 -9.88
CA GLN A 176 -8.89 -15.19 -10.00
C GLN A 176 -9.87 -15.92 -10.92
N ASP A 177 -9.33 -16.82 -11.74
CA ASP A 177 -10.13 -17.71 -12.58
C ASP A 177 -10.68 -18.85 -11.72
N LYS A 178 -12.00 -19.07 -11.83
CA LYS A 178 -12.76 -20.06 -11.05
C LYS A 178 -12.42 -21.51 -11.42
N ASN A 179 -11.81 -21.74 -12.59
CA ASN A 179 -11.42 -23.07 -13.05
C ASN A 179 -10.12 -23.58 -12.39
N TYR A 180 -9.39 -22.71 -11.70
CA TYR A 180 -8.16 -23.05 -11.02
C TYR A 180 -8.29 -22.91 -9.51
N ARG A 181 -7.37 -23.54 -8.78
CA ARG A 181 -7.24 -23.38 -7.34
C ARG A 181 -7.18 -21.90 -6.99
N GLN A 182 -8.02 -21.49 -6.04
CA GLN A 182 -7.98 -20.14 -5.49
C GLN A 182 -6.73 -19.98 -4.63
N LEU A 183 -6.01 -18.89 -4.86
CA LEU A 183 -4.80 -18.45 -4.18
C LEU A 183 -5.11 -17.09 -3.52
N PRO A 184 -5.68 -17.09 -2.32
CA PRO A 184 -6.16 -15.86 -1.67
C PRO A 184 -5.05 -14.83 -1.51
N THR A 185 -5.40 -13.57 -1.69
CA THR A 185 -4.46 -12.45 -1.59
C THR A 185 -3.87 -12.37 -0.18
N LYS A 186 -2.54 -12.33 -0.11
CA LYS A 186 -1.80 -12.13 1.13
C LYS A 186 -1.44 -10.66 1.30
N ILE A 187 -1.65 -10.14 2.49
CA ILE A 187 -1.14 -8.82 2.89
C ILE A 187 -0.35 -9.07 4.16
N ALA A 188 0.91 -8.65 4.18
CA ALA A 188 1.80 -8.78 5.31
C ALA A 188 2.38 -7.43 5.69
N PHE A 189 2.59 -7.24 6.99
CA PHE A 189 3.19 -6.04 7.56
C PHE A 189 4.46 -6.45 8.29
N VAL A 190 5.59 -5.87 7.92
CA VAL A 190 6.88 -6.07 8.58
C VAL A 190 7.29 -4.75 9.22
N ILE A 191 7.28 -4.72 10.54
CA ILE A 191 7.81 -3.61 11.31
C ILE A 191 9.32 -3.76 11.47
N PHE A 192 10.04 -2.68 11.24
CA PHE A 192 11.46 -2.58 11.54
C PHE A 192 11.80 -1.18 12.07
N GLY A 193 12.84 -1.08 12.91
CA GLY A 193 13.24 0.16 13.56
C GLY A 193 12.55 0.38 14.91
N TYR A 194 11.53 1.24 14.95
CA TYR A 194 10.91 1.68 16.21
C TYR A 194 9.70 0.81 16.61
N ARG A 195 9.34 0.87 17.90
CA ARG A 195 8.12 0.23 18.41
C ARG A 195 6.89 1.10 18.16
N GLN A 196 5.88 0.53 17.51
CA GLN A 196 4.57 1.14 17.33
C GLN A 196 3.82 1.34 18.66
N SER A 197 2.88 2.29 18.65
CA SER A 197 1.86 2.35 19.69
C SER A 197 0.99 1.08 19.69
N ALA A 198 0.42 0.74 20.84
CA ALA A 198 -0.46 -0.42 20.96
C ALA A 198 -1.68 -0.36 20.01
N ALA A 199 -2.22 0.84 19.77
CA ALA A 199 -3.32 1.06 18.86
C ALA A 199 -2.94 0.78 17.40
N GLN A 200 -1.82 1.35 16.92
CA GLN A 200 -1.34 1.11 15.55
C GLN A 200 -1.03 -0.36 15.30
N LYS A 201 -0.38 -1.02 16.27
CA LYS A 201 -0.13 -2.46 16.20
C LYS A 201 -1.45 -3.24 16.08
N ALA A 202 -2.45 -2.91 16.88
CA ALA A 202 -3.75 -3.59 16.85
C ALA A 202 -4.47 -3.42 15.50
N SER A 203 -4.47 -2.21 14.92
CA SER A 203 -5.06 -1.96 13.61
C SER A 203 -4.35 -2.73 12.50
N TRP A 204 -3.01 -2.79 12.53
CA TRP A 204 -2.22 -3.59 11.58
C TRP A 204 -2.49 -5.08 11.75
N GLU A 205 -2.41 -5.64 12.96
CA GLU A 205 -2.71 -7.05 13.22
C GLU A 205 -4.12 -7.44 12.77
N ARG A 206 -5.11 -6.55 12.92
CA ARG A 206 -6.47 -6.75 12.42
C ARG A 206 -6.53 -6.76 10.89
N CYS A 207 -5.79 -5.85 10.25
CA CYS A 207 -5.71 -5.77 8.80
C CYS A 207 -5.04 -7.00 8.18
N VAL A 208 -3.82 -7.34 8.62
CA VAL A 208 -2.98 -8.38 7.98
C VAL A 208 -3.25 -9.78 8.54
N GLY A 209 -3.79 -9.86 9.76
CA GLY A 209 -3.88 -11.08 10.56
C GLY A 209 -2.59 -11.29 11.36
N LYS A 210 -2.71 -11.80 12.59
CA LYS A 210 -1.56 -12.00 13.49
C LYS A 210 -0.42 -12.82 12.89
N GLY A 211 -0.74 -13.81 12.05
CA GLY A 211 0.25 -14.64 11.35
C GLY A 211 0.98 -13.94 10.19
N ASN A 212 0.55 -12.74 9.80
CA ASN A 212 1.17 -11.92 8.75
C ASN A 212 1.73 -10.59 9.28
N TYR A 213 1.81 -10.42 10.61
CA TYR A 213 2.49 -9.31 11.26
C TYR A 213 3.85 -9.79 11.75
N PHE A 214 4.93 -9.21 11.23
CA PHE A 214 6.30 -9.61 11.52
C PHE A 214 7.07 -8.46 12.11
N ILE A 215 7.99 -8.78 13.01
CA ILE A 215 8.97 -7.83 13.55
C ILE A 215 10.33 -8.25 13.00
N ALA A 216 11.08 -7.30 12.45
CA ALA A 216 12.42 -7.49 11.94
C ALA A 216 13.35 -6.39 12.46
N ASP A 217 14.22 -6.72 13.40
CA ASP A 217 15.17 -5.79 14.02
C ASP A 217 16.53 -5.75 13.27
N ASN A 218 16.73 -6.64 12.29
CA ASN A 218 17.95 -6.74 11.50
C ASN A 218 17.70 -7.40 10.13
N GLU A 219 18.73 -7.42 9.29
CA GLU A 219 18.68 -7.98 7.92
C GLU A 219 18.28 -9.45 7.88
N GLU A 220 18.80 -10.27 8.80
CA GLU A 220 18.49 -11.71 8.86
C GLU A 220 17.00 -11.94 9.16
N GLN A 221 16.46 -11.22 10.14
CA GLN A 221 15.04 -11.29 10.48
C GLN A 221 14.16 -10.76 9.37
N LEU A 222 14.59 -9.71 8.66
CA LEU A 222 13.89 -9.19 7.49
C LEU A 222 13.83 -10.26 6.40
N LEU A 223 14.96 -10.86 6.02
CA LEU A 223 15.04 -11.95 5.04
C LEU A 223 14.16 -13.14 5.43
N LYS A 224 14.15 -13.50 6.71
CA LYS A 224 13.28 -14.55 7.25
C LYS A 224 11.80 -14.21 7.08
N ALA A 225 11.39 -12.99 7.44
CA ALA A 225 10.01 -12.53 7.27
C ALA A 225 9.59 -12.60 5.79
N PHE A 226 10.45 -12.16 4.86
CA PHE A 226 10.22 -12.33 3.44
C PHE A 226 9.95 -13.79 3.09
N LYS A 227 10.88 -14.71 3.38
CA LYS A 227 10.75 -16.15 3.07
C LYS A 227 9.45 -16.75 3.59
N GLN A 228 9.03 -16.40 4.81
CA GLN A 228 7.79 -16.86 5.41
C GLN A 228 6.55 -16.35 4.66
N ILE A 229 6.54 -15.07 4.30
CA ILE A 229 5.41 -14.42 3.60
C ILE A 229 5.20 -15.03 2.21
N ILE A 230 6.28 -15.20 1.46
CA ILE A 230 6.23 -15.78 0.10
C ILE A 230 6.13 -17.31 0.11
N GLY A 231 6.20 -17.96 1.28
CA GLY A 231 5.97 -19.39 1.44
C GLY A 231 7.17 -20.29 1.13
N PHE A 232 8.38 -19.74 1.03
CA PHE A 232 9.60 -20.51 0.73
C PHE A 232 10.00 -21.48 1.86
N GLU A 233 9.58 -21.24 3.10
CA GLU A 233 9.83 -22.19 4.21
C GLU A 233 8.94 -23.44 4.15
N GLU A 234 7.81 -23.43 3.41
CA GLU A 234 6.97 -24.63 3.18
C GLU A 234 7.46 -25.50 2.00
N GLU A 235 8.38 -25.01 1.16
CA GLU A 235 8.79 -25.71 -0.07
C GLU A 235 10.00 -26.65 0.11
N VAL A 236 10.70 -26.61 1.25
CA VAL A 236 11.72 -27.63 1.60
C VAL A 236 11.06 -28.89 2.17
N GLY A 237 10.25 -29.58 1.34
CA GLY A 237 9.63 -30.83 1.77
C GLY A 237 8.42 -31.32 0.97
N ARG A 238 7.86 -30.55 0.04
CA ARG A 238 6.89 -31.08 -0.95
C ARG A 238 7.62 -31.66 -2.16
N SER A 239 8.46 -32.66 -1.91
CA SER A 239 8.70 -33.69 -2.91
C SER A 239 7.35 -34.39 -3.11
N SER A 240 6.60 -33.97 -4.13
CA SER A 240 5.47 -34.75 -4.62
C SER A 240 6.02 -36.10 -5.10
N SER A 241 6.03 -37.07 -4.21
CA SER A 241 6.26 -38.51 -4.44
C SER A 241 5.13 -39.16 -5.26
N VAL A 242 4.40 -38.35 -6.04
CA VAL A 242 3.41 -38.81 -7.00
C VAL A 242 3.99 -38.60 -8.38
N THR A 243 4.65 -39.63 -8.90
CA THR A 243 4.91 -39.75 -10.33
C THR A 243 3.57 -39.64 -11.07
N PRO A 244 3.39 -38.68 -11.99
CA PRO A 244 2.19 -38.64 -12.83
C PRO A 244 2.13 -39.96 -13.60
N LYS A 245 1.05 -40.73 -13.44
CA LYS A 245 0.74 -41.82 -14.37
C LYS A 245 0.32 -41.21 -15.70
N LEU A 246 1.30 -40.80 -16.49
CA LEU A 246 1.13 -40.59 -17.93
C LEU A 246 1.61 -41.87 -18.61
N PHE A 247 0.71 -42.46 -19.40
CA PHE A 247 0.81 -43.73 -20.12
C PHE A 247 0.57 -45.00 -19.29
N LYS A 248 -0.72 -45.33 -19.09
CA LYS A 248 -1.29 -46.67 -19.33
C LYS A 248 -2.69 -46.51 -19.90
#